data_AF-A0A7S0FXZ6-F1
#
_entry.id   AF-A0A7S0FXZ6-F1
#
_cell.length_a   1.000
_cell.length_b   1.000
_cell.length_c   1.000
_cell.angle_alpha   90.00
_cell.angle_beta   90.00
_cell.angle_gamma   90.00
#
_symmetry.space_group_name_H-M   'P 1'
#
loop_
_entity.id
_entity.type
_entity.pdbx_description
1 polymer ?
#
loop_
_entity_poly.entity_id
_entity_poly.type
_entity_poly.pdbx_seq_one_letter_code
_entity_poly.pdbx_strand_id
1 'polypeptide(L)'
;MKTLQHAYAGKPVRFLLFPCNQFANQEPDSNSKIKKFAEQYVSLAQGNVLLFAKSNLNHVACTYSGADACMPGTTMCCPPNDAVYNVLLSYPLKCLTCTESMPHSPIGWNFNKIFVDQQGKPWTDEILPADDFELAPYIDRMLAGTTPDALAGRAKKASAEYDRMWLSSVCLGGLFLTGFVMASAALRVNKLRVACSRDGPYFLHVGE
;
A
#
# COMPACT_ATOMS: atom_id res chain seq x y z
N MET A 1 -10.15 3.72 10.39
CA MET A 1 -9.19 2.85 11.09
C MET A 1 -9.88 1.87 12.03
N LYS A 2 -10.78 2.30 12.93
CA LYS A 2 -11.52 1.43 13.87
C LYS A 2 -12.02 0.12 13.27
N THR A 3 -12.72 0.19 12.13
CA THR A 3 -13.28 -0.99 11.44
C THR A 3 -12.19 -1.97 11.00
N LEU A 4 -11.09 -1.48 10.41
CA LEU A 4 -9.95 -2.30 10.01
C LEU A 4 -9.26 -2.94 11.21
N GLN A 5 -9.05 -2.20 12.31
CA GLN A 5 -8.50 -2.77 13.53
C GLN A 5 -9.28 -4.00 14.00
N HIS A 6 -10.61 -3.94 13.99
CA HIS A 6 -11.45 -5.07 14.42
C HIS A 6 -11.47 -6.20 13.38
N ALA A 7 -11.61 -5.87 12.09
CA ALA A 7 -11.66 -6.86 10.99
C ALA A 7 -10.33 -7.60 10.76
N TYR A 8 -9.22 -7.02 11.21
CA TYR A 8 -7.88 -7.59 11.17
C TYR A 8 -7.29 -7.88 12.56
N ALA A 9 -8.13 -7.92 13.61
CA ALA A 9 -7.72 -8.44 14.91
C ALA A 9 -7.33 -9.93 14.79
N GLY A 10 -6.19 -10.31 15.37
CA GLY A 10 -5.66 -11.68 15.29
C GLY A 10 -5.11 -12.12 13.93
N LYS A 11 -5.20 -11.30 12.88
CA LYS A 11 -4.52 -11.53 11.58
C LYS A 11 -3.09 -10.94 11.64
N PRO A 12 -2.14 -11.42 10.81
CA PRO A 12 -0.76 -10.92 10.79
C PRO A 12 -0.66 -9.57 10.03
N VAL A 13 -1.40 -8.57 10.51
CA VAL A 13 -1.46 -7.20 9.98
C VAL A 13 -1.21 -6.25 11.14
N ARG A 14 -0.38 -5.22 10.92
CA ARG A 14 -0.21 -4.10 11.85
C ARG A 14 -0.47 -2.79 11.14
N PHE A 15 -1.17 -1.89 11.80
CA PHE A 15 -1.39 -0.52 11.34
C PHE A 15 -0.44 0.40 12.11
N LEU A 16 0.50 1.01 11.39
CA LEU A 16 1.48 1.94 11.97
C LEU A 16 0.99 3.37 11.74
N LEU A 17 0.80 4.13 12.80
CA LEU A 17 0.32 5.49 12.77
C LEU A 17 1.46 6.46 13.09
N PHE A 18 1.76 7.36 12.15
CA PHE A 18 2.82 8.37 12.26
C PHE A 18 2.20 9.78 12.28
N PRO A 19 2.01 10.39 13.46
CA PRO A 19 1.50 11.75 13.57
C PRO A 19 2.50 12.74 12.95
N CYS A 20 2.01 13.71 12.19
CA CYS A 20 2.84 14.69 11.49
C CYS A 20 2.15 16.05 11.44
N ASN A 21 2.89 17.13 11.68
CA ASN A 21 2.34 18.50 11.72
C ASN A 21 2.64 19.33 10.45
N GLN A 22 3.29 18.76 9.43
CA GLN A 22 3.71 19.52 8.23
C GLN A 22 2.52 19.93 7.34
N PHE A 23 1.39 19.22 7.43
CA PHE A 23 0.20 19.49 6.62
C PHE A 23 -0.75 20.43 7.37
N ALA A 24 -0.72 21.71 6.98
CA ALA A 24 -1.57 22.79 7.51
C ALA A 24 -1.61 22.92 9.06
N ASN A 25 -0.54 22.51 9.75
CA ASN A 25 -0.46 22.49 11.22
C ASN A 25 -1.61 21.73 11.92
N GLN A 26 -2.10 20.64 11.33
CA GLN A 26 -3.25 19.89 11.85
C GLN A 26 -2.93 18.99 13.07
N GLU A 27 -1.65 18.80 13.42
CA GLU A 27 -1.21 17.98 14.55
C GLU A 27 -0.25 18.76 15.48
N PRO A 28 -0.64 19.94 16.02
CA PRO A 28 0.28 20.84 16.72
C PRO A 28 0.60 20.36 18.14
N ASP A 29 -0.24 19.48 18.68
CA ASP A 29 -0.23 19.04 20.07
C ASP A 29 0.93 18.09 20.42
N SER A 30 1.03 17.73 21.71
CA SER A 30 2.05 16.84 22.25
C SER A 30 1.70 15.37 22.11
N ASN A 31 2.71 14.50 22.04
CA ASN A 31 2.56 13.05 21.85
C ASN A 31 1.49 12.42 22.78
N SER A 32 1.39 12.86 24.04
CA SER A 32 0.37 12.38 25.00
C SER A 32 -1.06 12.83 24.69
N LYS A 33 -1.27 14.03 24.15
CA LYS A 33 -2.58 14.49 23.67
C LYS A 33 -2.99 13.75 22.40
N ILE A 34 -2.05 13.62 21.45
CA ILE A 34 -2.23 12.86 20.20
C ILE A 34 -2.63 11.42 20.52
N LYS A 35 -1.93 10.77 21.46
CA LYS A 35 -2.29 9.44 21.96
C LYS A 35 -3.72 9.37 22.50
N LYS A 36 -4.11 10.31 23.38
CA LYS A 36 -5.48 10.36 23.95
C LYS A 36 -6.55 10.57 22.87
N PHE A 37 -6.27 11.37 21.84
CA PHE A 37 -7.17 11.57 20.71
C PHE A 37 -7.31 10.29 19.87
N ALA A 38 -6.20 9.65 19.50
CA ALA A 38 -6.21 8.38 18.78
C ALA A 38 -7.00 7.28 19.53
N GLU A 39 -6.88 7.23 20.87
CA GLU A 39 -7.60 6.28 21.73
C GLU A 39 -9.13 6.44 21.74
N GLN A 40 -9.67 7.55 21.21
CA GLN A 40 -11.13 7.71 20.98
C GLN A 40 -11.62 6.88 19.78
N TYR A 41 -10.72 6.55 18.85
CA TYR A 41 -11.05 5.89 17.57
C TYR A 41 -10.49 4.47 17.47
N VAL A 42 -9.32 4.19 18.04
CA VAL A 42 -8.63 2.88 17.99
C VAL A 42 -8.15 2.46 19.37
N SER A 43 -8.11 1.16 19.65
CA SER A 43 -7.48 0.63 20.86
C SER A 43 -5.99 0.42 20.63
N LEU A 44 -5.15 1.24 21.27
CA LEU A 44 -3.70 1.04 21.24
C LEU A 44 -3.24 -0.16 22.11
N ALA A 45 -4.14 -0.75 22.89
CA ALA A 45 -3.88 -1.95 23.71
C ALA A 45 -4.10 -3.27 22.95
N GLN A 46 -4.83 -3.27 21.82
CA GLN A 46 -5.11 -4.49 21.03
C GLN A 46 -3.93 -4.98 20.17
N GLY A 47 -2.78 -4.31 20.22
CA GLY A 47 -1.49 -4.78 19.67
C GLY A 47 -1.34 -4.78 18.14
N ASN A 48 -2.43 -4.69 17.38
CA ASN A 48 -2.40 -4.58 15.90
C ASN A 48 -2.43 -3.13 15.38
N VAL A 49 -2.51 -2.13 16.27
CA VAL A 49 -2.33 -0.70 15.94
C VAL A 49 -1.21 -0.16 16.82
N LEU A 50 -0.20 0.44 16.20
CA LEU A 50 0.94 1.05 16.87
C LEU A 50 0.98 2.55 16.52
N LEU A 51 0.99 3.39 17.55
CA LEU A 51 1.11 4.84 17.42
C LEU A 51 2.55 5.25 17.76
N PHE A 52 3.22 5.89 16.81
CA PHE A 52 4.55 6.44 17.00
C PHE A 52 4.47 7.88 17.56
N ALA A 53 5.58 8.37 18.11
CA ALA A 53 5.74 9.79 18.38
C ALA A 53 5.70 10.62 17.07
N LYS A 54 5.51 11.93 17.19
CA LYS A 54 5.48 12.85 16.02
C LYS A 54 6.72 12.66 15.13
N SER A 55 6.49 12.66 13.83
CA SER A 55 7.52 12.42 12.81
C SER A 55 7.50 13.53 11.78
N ASN A 56 8.65 13.80 11.17
CA ASN A 56 8.72 14.57 9.94
C ASN A 56 8.75 13.62 8.74
N LEU A 57 8.30 14.11 7.59
CA LEU A 57 8.14 13.42 6.32
C LEU A 57 8.68 14.32 5.20
N ASN A 58 8.61 13.84 3.95
CA ASN A 58 8.93 14.59 2.73
C ASN A 58 10.32 15.23 2.74
N HIS A 59 11.34 14.40 3.01
CA HIS A 59 12.76 14.77 3.06
C HIS A 59 13.13 15.84 4.10
N VAL A 60 12.21 16.20 5.01
CA VAL A 60 12.51 17.04 6.17
C VAL A 60 12.97 16.13 7.31
N ALA A 61 14.26 16.17 7.64
CA ALA A 61 14.78 15.47 8.82
C ALA A 61 14.22 16.08 10.12
N CYS A 62 14.12 15.26 11.17
CA CYS A 62 13.85 15.73 12.51
C CYS A 62 15.13 16.23 13.19
N THR A 63 15.29 17.55 13.27
CA THR A 63 16.48 18.20 13.86
C THR A 63 16.40 18.40 15.38
N TYR A 64 15.34 17.92 16.03
CA TYR A 64 15.13 18.13 17.46
C TYR A 64 16.02 17.22 18.32
N SER A 65 16.73 17.81 19.29
CA SER A 65 17.71 17.12 20.14
C SER A 65 17.51 17.37 21.64
N GLY A 66 16.30 17.77 22.05
CA GLY A 66 15.95 17.94 23.47
C GLY A 66 15.98 16.60 24.22
N ALA A 67 16.23 16.65 25.54
CA ALA A 67 16.21 15.46 26.39
C ALA A 67 14.82 14.80 26.48
N ASP A 68 13.76 15.52 26.12
CA ASP A 68 12.39 15.05 25.99
C ASP A 68 12.00 14.64 24.55
N ALA A 69 12.97 14.46 23.64
CA ALA A 69 12.73 13.89 22.31
C ALA A 69 11.95 12.57 22.42
N CYS A 70 10.94 12.41 21.56
CA CYS A 70 9.99 11.27 21.57
C CYS A 70 9.12 11.12 22.83
N MET A 71 9.31 11.92 23.89
CA MET A 71 8.60 11.74 25.16
C MET A 71 7.12 12.17 25.08
N PRO A 72 6.25 11.69 26.00
CA PRO A 72 4.82 12.02 25.96
C PRO A 72 4.51 13.53 26.08
N GLY A 73 5.40 14.30 26.70
CA GLY A 73 5.23 15.76 26.87
C GLY A 73 5.55 16.59 25.64
N THR A 74 6.42 16.11 24.73
CA THR A 74 6.95 16.95 23.65
C THR A 74 5.95 17.16 22.51
N THR A 75 5.96 18.37 21.95
CA THR A 75 5.26 18.75 20.71
C THR A 75 6.17 18.63 19.48
N MET A 76 7.44 18.28 19.68
CA MET A 76 8.44 18.18 18.63
C MET A 76 8.45 16.78 17.99
N CYS A 77 9.15 16.67 16.86
CA CYS A 77 9.37 15.39 16.19
C CYS A 77 10.33 14.48 16.99
N CYS A 78 10.33 13.19 16.66
CA CYS A 78 11.15 12.14 17.25
C CYS A 78 12.22 11.66 16.26
N PRO A 79 13.52 11.99 16.42
CA PRO A 79 14.56 11.67 15.45
C PRO A 79 14.72 10.18 15.10
N PRO A 80 14.58 9.22 16.04
CA PRO A 80 14.59 7.79 15.70
C PRO A 80 13.58 7.36 14.62
N ASN A 81 12.47 8.09 14.45
CA ASN A 81 11.46 7.75 13.44
C ASN A 81 11.91 8.06 12.00
N ASP A 82 12.86 8.97 11.80
CA ASP A 82 13.39 9.31 10.47
C ASP A 82 13.93 8.07 9.76
N ALA A 83 14.52 7.11 10.50
CA ALA A 83 15.02 5.85 9.94
C ALA A 83 13.92 5.04 9.22
N VAL A 84 12.70 5.02 9.75
CA VAL A 84 11.56 4.31 9.14
C VAL A 84 11.18 4.96 7.81
N TYR A 85 11.10 6.28 7.80
CA TYR A 85 10.71 7.02 6.59
C TYR A 85 11.82 7.01 5.53
N ASN A 86 13.09 7.08 5.93
CA ASN A 86 14.24 6.97 5.03
C ASN A 86 14.30 5.62 4.29
N VAL A 87 13.88 4.52 4.93
CA VAL A 87 13.72 3.22 4.24
C VAL A 87 12.63 3.31 3.17
N LEU A 88 11.48 3.92 3.46
CA LEU A 88 10.40 4.09 2.48
C LEU A 88 10.82 4.99 1.30
N LEU A 89 11.58 6.05 1.56
CA LEU A 89 12.15 6.94 0.53
C LEU A 89 13.18 6.26 -0.39
N SER A 90 13.73 5.09 -0.02
CA SER A 90 14.63 4.33 -0.90
C SER A 90 13.90 3.62 -2.06
N TYR A 91 12.57 3.56 -2.00
CA TYR A 91 11.71 2.99 -3.03
C TYR A 91 11.08 4.07 -3.93
N PRO A 92 10.78 3.76 -5.21
CA PRO A 92 10.25 4.73 -6.18
C PRO A 92 8.75 5.00 -5.98
N LEU A 93 8.37 5.43 -4.78
CA LEU A 93 6.98 5.66 -4.38
C LEU A 93 6.36 6.84 -5.15
N LYS A 94 5.13 6.64 -5.63
CA LYS A 94 4.32 7.57 -6.42
C LYS A 94 3.06 7.92 -5.65
N CYS A 95 2.85 9.21 -5.48
CA CYS A 95 1.63 9.76 -4.91
C CYS A 95 0.60 10.00 -6.02
N LEU A 96 -0.48 9.21 -6.05
CA LEU A 96 -1.49 9.28 -7.11
C LEU A 96 -2.29 10.61 -7.10
N THR A 97 -2.29 11.32 -5.98
CA THR A 97 -3.01 12.60 -5.81
C THR A 97 -2.10 13.79 -5.51
N CYS A 98 -0.78 13.64 -5.66
CA CYS A 98 0.13 14.77 -5.55
C CYS A 98 0.21 15.50 -6.90
N THR A 99 0.20 16.83 -6.87
CA THR A 99 0.52 17.64 -8.04
C THR A 99 2.01 17.58 -8.35
N GLU A 100 2.38 17.76 -9.63
CA GLU A 100 3.78 17.73 -10.10
C GLU A 100 4.71 18.74 -9.40
N SER A 101 4.14 19.73 -8.72
CA SER A 101 4.82 20.74 -7.89
C SER A 101 5.49 20.19 -6.62
N MET A 102 5.42 18.89 -6.34
CA MET A 102 6.02 18.23 -5.16
C MET A 102 7.05 17.13 -5.54
N PRO A 103 8.09 17.44 -6.36
CA PRO A 103 9.01 16.45 -6.94
C PRO A 103 9.93 15.74 -5.92
N HIS A 104 9.92 16.16 -4.65
CA HIS A 104 10.74 15.63 -3.56
C HIS A 104 9.89 15.23 -2.34
N SER A 105 8.61 14.89 -2.54
CA SER A 105 7.65 14.75 -1.44
C SER A 105 6.57 13.71 -1.78
N PRO A 106 6.82 12.42 -1.49
CA PRO A 106 5.87 11.36 -1.84
C PRO A 106 4.61 11.33 -0.95
N ILE A 107 4.58 12.02 0.20
CA ILE A 107 3.34 12.16 1.00
C ILE A 107 2.69 13.50 0.65
N GLY A 108 1.53 13.46 0.00
CA GLY A 108 0.81 14.67 -0.42
C GLY A 108 -0.02 15.33 0.67
N TRP A 109 -0.58 14.52 1.58
CA TRP A 109 -1.47 15.01 2.64
C TRP A 109 -1.54 14.06 3.84
N ASN A 110 -2.21 14.52 4.89
CA ASN A 110 -2.64 13.68 6.01
C ASN A 110 -3.43 12.45 5.52
N PHE A 111 -3.30 11.35 6.27
CA PHE A 111 -3.98 10.07 5.99
C PHE A 111 -3.67 9.43 4.63
N ASN A 112 -2.51 9.71 4.02
CA ASN A 112 -1.97 8.84 2.96
C ASN A 112 -1.58 7.46 3.54
N LYS A 113 -1.75 6.38 2.76
CA LYS A 113 -1.45 5.00 3.17
C LYS A 113 -0.40 4.37 2.25
N ILE A 114 0.53 3.65 2.87
CA ILE A 114 1.55 2.82 2.22
C ILE A 114 1.33 1.39 2.70
N PHE A 115 1.21 0.44 1.76
CA PHE A 115 1.22 -0.98 2.07
C PHE A 115 2.65 -1.47 2.08
N VAL A 116 3.07 -2.13 3.15
CA VAL A 116 4.44 -2.63 3.33
C VAL A 116 4.35 -4.14 3.61
N ASP A 117 5.13 -4.93 2.87
CA ASP A 117 5.22 -6.37 3.06
C ASP A 117 6.04 -6.75 4.32
N GLN A 118 6.12 -8.05 4.59
CA GLN A 118 6.83 -8.57 5.77
C GLN A 118 8.36 -8.48 5.65
N GLN A 119 8.90 -8.08 4.49
CA GLN A 119 10.31 -7.78 4.28
C GLN A 119 10.62 -6.28 4.50
N GLY A 120 9.61 -5.46 4.85
CA GLY A 120 9.75 -4.02 5.01
C GLY A 120 9.77 -3.25 3.69
N LYS A 121 9.41 -3.90 2.57
CA LYS A 121 9.34 -3.28 1.25
C LYS A 121 7.90 -2.84 0.95
N PRO A 122 7.69 -1.67 0.30
CA PRO A 122 6.37 -1.30 -0.21
C PRO A 122 5.80 -2.36 -1.16
N TRP A 123 4.58 -2.83 -0.85
CA TRP A 123 3.89 -3.85 -1.64
C TRP A 123 3.52 -3.31 -3.02
N THR A 124 3.14 -2.04 -3.12
CA THR A 124 2.99 -1.29 -4.38
C THR A 124 3.96 -0.10 -4.39
N ASP A 125 4.21 0.47 -5.56
CA ASP A 125 4.84 1.79 -5.70
C ASP A 125 3.83 2.95 -5.53
N GLU A 126 2.59 2.67 -5.12
CA GLU A 126 1.51 3.66 -5.01
C GLU A 126 1.23 4.05 -3.56
N ILE A 127 1.13 5.36 -3.33
CA ILE A 127 0.68 5.95 -2.07
C ILE A 127 -0.79 6.33 -2.23
N LEU A 128 -1.65 5.70 -1.43
CA LEU A 128 -3.09 5.82 -1.59
C LEU A 128 -3.66 6.93 -0.68
N PRO A 129 -4.48 7.84 -1.21
CA PRO A 129 -5.33 8.73 -0.38
C PRO A 129 -6.52 7.98 0.23
N ALA A 130 -6.77 6.75 -0.23
CA ALA A 130 -8.02 5.99 -0.14
C ALA A 130 -8.67 5.97 1.24
N ASP A 131 -9.99 6.03 1.27
CA ASP A 131 -10.76 5.90 2.50
C ASP A 131 -10.56 4.51 3.12
N ASP A 132 -10.65 4.41 4.44
CA ASP A 132 -10.29 3.19 5.16
C ASP A 132 -11.18 1.98 4.79
N PHE A 133 -12.37 2.22 4.20
CA PHE A 133 -13.25 1.19 3.68
C PHE A 133 -12.73 0.53 2.40
N GLU A 134 -11.92 1.25 1.60
CA GLU A 134 -11.34 0.77 0.35
C GLU A 134 -10.06 -0.06 0.57
N LEU A 135 -9.48 -0.01 1.77
CA LEU A 135 -8.21 -0.66 2.10
C LEU A 135 -8.35 -2.18 2.30
N ALA A 136 -9.49 -2.68 2.78
CA ALA A 136 -9.68 -4.10 3.11
C ALA A 136 -9.36 -5.06 1.93
N PRO A 137 -9.82 -4.81 0.68
CA PRO A 137 -9.42 -5.61 -0.48
C PRO A 137 -7.91 -5.63 -0.75
N TYR A 138 -7.15 -4.59 -0.41
CA TYR A 138 -5.69 -4.58 -0.53
C TYR A 138 -5.05 -5.46 0.55
N ILE A 139 -5.48 -5.31 1.81
CA ILE A 139 -5.00 -6.12 2.94
C ILE A 139 -5.27 -7.61 2.70
N ASP A 140 -6.49 -7.98 2.28
CA ASP A 140 -6.86 -9.38 2.03
C ASP A 140 -6.06 -10.00 0.87
N ARG A 141 -5.78 -9.23 -0.20
CA ARG A 141 -4.94 -9.69 -1.32
C ARG A 141 -3.48 -9.90 -0.90
N MET A 142 -2.94 -9.01 -0.06
CA MET A 142 -1.59 -9.12 0.48
C MET A 142 -1.48 -10.33 1.42
N LEU A 143 -2.46 -10.54 2.31
CA LEU A 143 -2.57 -11.71 3.18
C LEU A 143 -2.72 -13.03 2.39
N ALA A 144 -3.39 -13.00 1.24
CA ALA A 144 -3.50 -14.14 0.34
C ALA A 144 -2.21 -14.42 -0.47
N GLY A 145 -1.10 -13.71 -0.20
CA GLY A 145 0.17 -13.87 -0.92
C GLY A 145 0.11 -13.47 -2.39
N THR A 146 -0.87 -12.64 -2.78
CA THR A 146 -0.99 -12.18 -4.17
C THR A 146 -0.03 -11.02 -4.41
N THR A 147 0.86 -11.12 -5.40
CA THR A 147 1.72 -10.00 -5.79
C THR A 147 0.97 -8.99 -6.67
N PRO A 148 1.37 -7.70 -6.69
CA PRO A 148 0.74 -6.71 -7.56
C PRO A 148 0.89 -7.07 -9.05
N ASP A 149 2.03 -7.63 -9.44
CA ASP A 149 2.27 -8.13 -10.79
C ASP A 149 1.26 -9.21 -11.19
N ALA A 150 0.89 -10.09 -10.26
CA ALA A 150 -0.15 -11.09 -10.49
C ALA A 150 -1.54 -10.47 -10.63
N LEU A 151 -1.81 -9.31 -10.02
CA LEU A 151 -3.06 -8.55 -10.21
C LEU A 151 -3.08 -7.89 -11.59
N ALA A 152 -2.02 -7.17 -11.97
CA ALA A 152 -1.89 -6.56 -13.29
C ALA A 152 -1.95 -7.60 -14.42
N GLY A 153 -1.31 -8.75 -14.23
CA GLY A 153 -1.36 -9.90 -15.15
C GLY A 153 -2.76 -10.51 -15.27
N ARG A 154 -3.49 -10.68 -14.15
CA ARG A 154 -4.88 -11.16 -14.15
C ARG A 154 -5.84 -10.18 -14.82
N ALA A 155 -5.71 -8.88 -14.56
CA ALA A 155 -6.53 -7.86 -15.20
C ALA A 155 -6.34 -7.84 -16.73
N LYS A 156 -5.09 -7.86 -17.20
CA LYS A 156 -4.75 -7.97 -18.63
C LYS A 156 -5.30 -9.26 -19.25
N LYS A 157 -5.22 -10.40 -18.55
CA LYS A 157 -5.79 -11.66 -19.03
C LYS A 157 -7.31 -11.59 -19.13
N ALA A 158 -8.00 -11.07 -18.11
CA ALA A 158 -9.45 -10.95 -18.09
C ALA A 158 -9.97 -10.03 -19.21
N SER A 159 -9.29 -8.92 -19.49
CA SER A 159 -9.60 -8.05 -20.63
C SER A 159 -9.47 -8.81 -21.96
N ALA A 160 -8.34 -9.49 -22.19
CA ALA A 160 -8.12 -10.25 -23.42
C ALA A 160 -9.09 -11.45 -23.59
N GLU A 161 -9.61 -11.99 -22.49
CA GLU A 161 -10.61 -13.07 -22.49
C GLU A 161 -12.02 -12.52 -22.78
N TYR A 162 -12.36 -11.34 -22.25
CA TYR A 162 -13.56 -10.58 -22.61
C TYR A 162 -13.56 -10.16 -24.09
N ASP A 163 -12.46 -9.60 -24.59
CA ASP A 163 -12.31 -9.17 -25.99
C ASP A 163 -12.48 -10.36 -26.96
N ARG A 164 -11.93 -11.53 -26.61
CA ARG A 164 -12.14 -12.78 -27.38
C ARG A 164 -13.59 -13.24 -27.37
N MET A 165 -14.26 -13.15 -26.22
CA MET A 165 -15.68 -13.51 -26.10
C MET A 165 -16.57 -12.58 -26.94
N TRP A 166 -16.28 -11.27 -26.93
CA TRP A 166 -16.93 -10.28 -27.80
C TRP A 166 -16.69 -10.56 -29.28
N LEU A 167 -15.43 -10.75 -29.70
CA LEU A 167 -15.08 -11.08 -31.08
C LEU A 167 -15.76 -12.37 -31.56
N SER A 168 -15.82 -13.42 -30.73
CA SER A 168 -16.54 -14.65 -31.08
C SER A 168 -18.05 -14.45 -31.25
N SER A 169 -18.65 -13.57 -30.45
CA SER A 169 -20.08 -13.24 -30.52
C SER A 169 -20.41 -12.43 -31.78
N VAL A 170 -19.53 -11.50 -32.18
CA VAL A 170 -19.66 -10.72 -33.42
C VAL A 170 -19.44 -11.60 -34.66
N CYS A 171 -18.50 -12.55 -34.63
CA CYS A 171 -18.27 -13.46 -35.75
C CYS A 171 -19.37 -14.53 -35.93
N LEU A 172 -20.07 -14.94 -34.86
CA LEU A 172 -21.17 -15.91 -34.96
C LEU A 172 -22.51 -15.28 -35.38
N GLY A 173 -22.66 -13.95 -35.27
CA GLY A 173 -23.83 -13.22 -35.78
C GLY A 173 -23.77 -12.88 -37.27
N GLY A 174 -22.67 -13.19 -37.95
CA GLY A 174 -22.34 -12.70 -39.30
C GLY A 174 -22.02 -13.79 -40.32
N LEU A 175 -22.85 -14.84 -40.43
CA LEU A 175 -22.68 -15.87 -41.46
C LEU A 175 -23.97 -16.25 -42.18
N PHE A 176 -24.53 -15.29 -42.91
CA PHE A 176 -25.21 -15.57 -44.17
C PHE A 176 -24.58 -14.72 -45.29
N LEU A 177 -24.25 -15.41 -46.39
CA LEU A 177 -23.74 -14.94 -47.68
C LEU A 177 -22.21 -14.69 -47.87
N THR A 178 -21.70 -15.43 -48.87
CA THR A 178 -20.58 -15.16 -49.79
C THR A 178 -19.13 -15.11 -49.30
N GLY A 179 -18.38 -16.18 -49.59
CA GLY A 179 -17.47 -16.18 -50.76
C GLY A 179 -15.99 -15.78 -50.59
N PHE A 180 -15.12 -16.80 -50.58
CA PHE A 180 -13.79 -16.84 -51.25
C PHE A 180 -12.72 -15.75 -50.95
N VAL A 181 -11.60 -16.16 -50.32
CA VAL A 181 -10.20 -16.18 -50.86
C VAL A 181 -9.17 -16.37 -49.72
N MET A 182 -8.08 -17.08 -50.03
CA MET A 182 -6.97 -17.46 -49.15
C MET A 182 -6.00 -16.31 -48.81
N ALA A 183 -5.35 -16.36 -47.64
CA ALA A 183 -3.90 -16.14 -47.51
C ALA A 183 -3.36 -16.63 -46.15
N SER A 184 -2.15 -17.22 -46.15
CA SER A 184 -1.48 -17.78 -44.98
C SER A 184 -0.49 -16.80 -44.35
N ALA A 185 -0.32 -16.84 -43.02
CA ALA A 185 0.95 -16.50 -42.37
C ALA A 185 1.08 -17.25 -41.03
N ALA A 186 2.20 -17.96 -40.84
CA ALA A 186 2.54 -18.62 -39.59
C ALA A 186 3.64 -17.85 -38.87
N LEU A 187 3.66 -17.88 -37.53
CA LEU A 187 4.88 -17.65 -36.75
C LEU A 187 4.82 -18.39 -35.41
N ARG A 188 5.90 -19.12 -35.11
CA ARG A 188 6.09 -19.92 -33.89
C ARG A 188 6.81 -19.07 -32.83
N VAL A 189 6.51 -19.30 -31.55
CA VAL A 189 7.54 -19.27 -30.47
C VAL A 189 7.27 -20.42 -29.48
N ASN A 190 8.33 -20.97 -28.90
CA ASN A 190 8.38 -22.21 -28.14
C ASN A 190 8.23 -22.03 -26.62
N LYS A 191 7.84 -23.13 -25.94
CA LYS A 191 8.18 -23.58 -24.58
C LYS A 191 8.57 -22.54 -23.50
N LEU A 192 7.93 -22.67 -22.32
CA LEU A 192 8.58 -23.29 -21.16
C LEU A 192 7.57 -23.70 -20.08
N ARG A 193 7.75 -24.90 -19.51
CA ARG A 193 7.15 -25.33 -18.23
C ARG A 193 8.25 -25.28 -17.18
N VAL A 194 7.96 -24.71 -16.01
CA VAL A 194 8.59 -25.10 -14.74
C VAL A 194 7.49 -25.14 -13.68
N ALA A 195 7.53 -26.14 -12.81
CA ALA A 195 6.63 -26.29 -11.68
C ALA A 195 7.46 -26.48 -10.40
N CYS A 196 7.05 -25.80 -9.32
CA CYS A 196 7.23 -26.14 -7.91
C CYS A 196 6.13 -25.35 -7.18
N SER A 197 5.13 -26.01 -6.62
CA SER A 197 5.11 -26.76 -5.36
C SER A 197 4.98 -25.84 -4.15
N ARG A 198 4.00 -26.16 -3.31
CA ARG A 198 3.65 -25.45 -2.08
C ARG A 198 4.64 -25.82 -0.98
N ASP A 199 4.88 -24.91 -0.05
CA ASP A 199 4.60 -25.13 1.37
C ASP A 199 4.33 -23.77 2.05
N GLY A 200 3.52 -23.78 3.12
CA GLY A 200 2.77 -22.59 3.57
C GLY A 200 3.51 -21.65 4.54
N PRO A 201 3.09 -20.38 4.65
CA PRO A 201 3.76 -19.40 5.49
C PRO A 201 3.17 -19.24 6.91
N TYR A 202 4.06 -19.17 7.90
CA TYR A 202 3.87 -18.47 9.17
C TYR A 202 4.80 -17.22 9.15
N PHE A 203 4.49 -16.16 9.92
CA PHE A 203 5.27 -14.91 9.87
C PHE A 203 5.61 -14.29 11.24
N LEU A 204 6.88 -13.86 11.37
CA LEU A 204 7.60 -13.17 12.45
C LEU A 204 8.90 -12.58 11.82
N HIS A 205 9.79 -11.78 12.43
CA HIS A 205 9.95 -11.26 13.79
C HIS A 205 10.83 -9.99 13.82
N VAL A 206 10.39 -8.93 14.53
CA VAL A 206 11.22 -7.92 15.21
C VAL A 206 10.42 -7.44 16.45
N GLY A 207 10.96 -7.18 17.65
CA GLY A 207 12.33 -7.41 18.16
C GLY A 207 12.91 -6.15 18.84
N GLU A 208 12.90 -5.98 20.16
CA GLU A 208 12.28 -6.76 21.26
C GLU A 208 10.92 -6.19 21.68
#